data_AF-A0A355H6N9-F1
#
_entry.id   AF-A0A355H6N9-F1
#
_cell.length_a   1.000
_cell.length_b   1.000
_cell.length_c   1.000
_cell.angle_alpha   90.00
_cell.angle_beta   90.00
_cell.angle_gamma   90.00
#
_symmetry.space_group_name_H-M   'P 1'
#
loop_
_entity.id
_entity.type
_entity.pdbx_description
1 polymer ?
#
loop_
_entity_poly.entity_id
_entity_poly.type
_entity_poly.pdbx_seq_one_letter_code
_entity_poly.pdbx_strand_id
1 'polypeptide(L)'
;GMIHEFLNGVDLSENGQALDAIREVGPGKHFLGCDHTRANFETAFFRSSVADNNSFEQWEADGGLDTAQRANKIWKKMLNDYEMPPIDPAVDEALLAFIRQRKESFPDANY
;
A
#
# COMPACT_ATOMS: atom_id res chain seq x y z
N GLY A 1 2.20 -4.59 0.25
CA GLY A 1 1.11 -4.84 -0.71
C GLY A 1 0.51 -6.22 -0.45
N MET A 2 -0.66 -6.53 -1.01
CA MET A 2 -1.39 -7.78 -0.68
C MET A 2 -0.55 -9.05 -0.81
N ILE A 3 0.16 -9.23 -1.93
CA ILE A 3 1.01 -10.42 -2.14
C ILE A 3 2.19 -10.46 -1.17
N HIS A 4 2.80 -9.30 -0.87
CA HIS A 4 3.88 -9.22 0.12
C HIS A 4 3.38 -9.67 1.51
N GLU A 5 2.19 -9.22 1.92
CA GLU A 5 1.61 -9.64 3.20
C GLU A 5 1.28 -11.13 3.21
N PHE A 6 0.66 -11.63 2.14
CA PHE A 6 0.35 -13.06 2.01
C PHE A 6 1.60 -13.94 2.13
N LEU A 7 2.72 -13.49 1.55
CA LEU A 7 3.98 -14.22 1.59
C LEU A 7 4.70 -14.16 2.96
N ASN A 8 4.23 -13.34 3.91
CA ASN A 8 4.70 -13.42 5.30
C ASN A 8 4.24 -14.72 5.99
N GLY A 9 3.24 -15.41 5.42
CA GLY A 9 2.73 -16.67 5.95
C GLY A 9 1.84 -16.49 7.18
N VAL A 10 1.72 -17.54 7.98
CA VAL A 10 0.90 -17.56 9.19
C VAL A 10 1.80 -17.36 10.41
N ASP A 11 1.47 -16.40 11.27
CA ASP A 11 2.13 -16.22 12.56
C ASP A 11 1.73 -17.35 13.52
N LEU A 12 2.71 -18.18 13.91
CA LEU A 12 2.54 -19.31 14.83
C LEU A 12 3.01 -18.98 16.27
N SER A 13 3.40 -17.74 16.54
CA SER A 13 3.78 -17.28 17.88
C SER A 13 2.62 -17.38 18.88
N GLU A 14 2.89 -17.21 20.17
CA GLU A 14 1.84 -17.16 21.21
C GLU A 14 0.82 -16.04 20.92
N ASN A 15 1.28 -14.89 20.42
CA ASN A 15 0.40 -13.81 19.99
C ASN A 15 -0.49 -14.22 18.81
N GLY A 16 0.09 -14.89 17.79
CA GLY A 16 -0.65 -15.41 16.64
C GLY A 16 -1.68 -16.50 17.03
N GLN A 17 -1.40 -17.28 18.07
CA GLN A 17 -2.33 -18.28 18.60
C GLN A 17 -3.53 -17.67 19.34
N ALA A 18 -3.38 -16.45 19.89
CA ALA A 18 -4.45 -15.65 20.51
C ALA A 18 -5.27 -16.37 21.62
N LEU A 19 -4.68 -17.36 22.32
CA LEU A 19 -5.40 -18.17 23.30
C LEU A 19 -5.94 -17.35 24.49
N ASP A 20 -5.22 -16.30 24.89
CA ASP A 20 -5.66 -15.43 25.98
C ASP A 20 -6.89 -14.61 25.58
N ALA A 21 -6.93 -14.11 24.33
CA ALA A 21 -8.10 -13.43 23.80
C ALA A 21 -9.33 -14.35 23.75
N ILE A 22 -9.14 -15.61 23.33
CA ILE A 22 -10.22 -16.61 23.28
C ILE A 22 -10.80 -16.86 24.68
N ARG A 23 -9.95 -16.95 25.70
CA ARG A 23 -10.36 -17.12 27.10
C ARG A 23 -11.02 -15.88 27.68
N GLU A 24 -10.50 -14.70 27.37
CA GLU A 24 -11.02 -13.39 27.79
C GLU A 24 -12.45 -13.16 27.26
N VAL A 25 -12.65 -13.36 25.95
CA VAL A 25 -13.90 -13.01 25.27
C VAL A 25 -15.00 -14.04 25.53
N GLY A 26 -14.65 -15.33 25.47
CA GLY A 26 -15.58 -16.43 25.73
C GLY A 26 -16.72 -16.59 24.71
N PRO A 27 -17.64 -17.55 24.93
CA PRO A 27 -18.66 -17.92 23.95
C PRO A 27 -19.73 -16.84 23.71
N GLY A 28 -20.14 -16.67 22.45
CA GLY A 28 -21.25 -15.79 22.06
C GLY A 28 -20.95 -14.29 22.12
N LYS A 29 -19.67 -13.92 22.22
CA LYS A 29 -19.18 -12.53 22.21
C LYS A 29 -18.38 -12.23 20.94
N HIS A 30 -17.84 -11.01 20.84
CA HIS A 30 -17.02 -10.57 19.70
C HIS A 30 -15.68 -10.01 20.17
N PHE A 31 -14.68 -10.02 19.28
CA PHE A 31 -13.30 -9.62 19.59
C PHE A 31 -12.99 -8.15 19.30
N LEU A 32 -13.94 -7.37 18.77
CA LEU A 32 -13.69 -5.99 18.32
C LEU A 32 -13.08 -5.06 19.37
N GLY A 33 -13.39 -5.28 20.65
CA GLY A 33 -12.94 -4.42 21.76
C GLY A 33 -11.95 -5.07 22.73
N CYS A 34 -11.49 -6.30 22.48
CA CYS A 34 -10.56 -6.96 23.39
C CYS A 34 -9.12 -6.43 23.22
N ASP A 35 -8.30 -6.64 24.25
CA ASP A 35 -6.94 -6.12 24.30
C ASP A 35 -6.07 -6.64 23.14
N HIS A 36 -6.25 -7.90 22.76
CA HIS A 36 -5.53 -8.53 21.65
C HIS A 36 -5.83 -7.85 20.31
N THR A 37 -7.10 -7.57 19.99
CA THR A 37 -7.45 -6.83 18.76
C THR A 37 -6.85 -5.43 18.78
N ARG A 38 -6.95 -4.71 19.90
CA ARG A 38 -6.38 -3.35 20.02
C ARG A 38 -4.86 -3.34 19.84
N ALA A 39 -4.16 -4.37 20.33
CA ALA A 39 -2.72 -4.49 20.19
C ALA A 39 -2.27 -4.82 18.74
N ASN A 40 -3.12 -5.47 17.95
CA ASN A 40 -2.72 -6.05 16.66
C ASN A 40 -3.39 -5.42 15.42
N PHE A 41 -4.53 -4.72 15.54
CA PHE A 41 -5.36 -4.35 14.37
C PHE A 41 -4.68 -3.44 13.34
N GLU A 42 -3.65 -2.69 13.73
CA GLU A 42 -2.91 -1.80 12.82
C GLU A 42 -2.00 -2.58 11.87
N THR A 43 -1.47 -3.72 12.30
CA THR A 43 -0.43 -4.46 11.59
C THR A 43 -0.87 -5.86 11.16
N ALA A 44 -1.93 -6.41 11.75
CA ALA A 44 -2.36 -7.79 11.49
C ALA A 44 -2.93 -8.03 10.08
N PHE A 45 -3.34 -6.98 9.36
CA PHE A 45 -4.01 -7.11 8.07
C PHE A 45 -3.46 -6.14 7.04
N PHE A 46 -3.35 -6.64 5.80
CA PHE A 46 -3.16 -5.76 4.65
C PHE A 46 -4.39 -4.86 4.44
N ARG A 47 -4.16 -3.54 4.44
CA ARG A 47 -5.17 -2.53 4.09
C ARG A 47 -4.95 -2.07 2.66
N SER A 48 -5.91 -2.38 1.78
CA SER A 48 -5.88 -1.92 0.39
C SER A 48 -6.05 -0.41 0.33
N SER A 49 -5.20 0.27 -0.44
CA SER A 49 -5.33 1.70 -0.71
C SER A 49 -6.38 2.03 -1.78
N VAL A 50 -6.96 1.02 -2.45
CA VAL A 50 -7.87 1.21 -3.60
C VAL A 50 -9.23 0.55 -3.39
N ALA A 51 -9.33 -0.49 -2.56
CA ALA A 51 -10.59 -1.19 -2.34
C ALA A 51 -11.57 -0.29 -1.56
N ASP A 52 -12.85 -0.41 -1.90
CA ASP A 52 -13.95 0.16 -1.12
C ASP A 52 -14.63 -1.00 -0.38
N ASN A 53 -14.63 -0.94 0.95
CA ASN A 53 -15.24 -1.93 1.83
C ASN A 53 -16.41 -1.33 2.63
N ASN A 54 -16.96 -0.20 2.18
CA ASN A 54 -18.12 0.42 2.80
C ASN A 54 -19.40 -0.35 2.48
N SER A 55 -20.51 0.03 3.11
CA SER A 55 -21.82 -0.47 2.72
C SER A 55 -22.20 0.03 1.33
N PHE A 56 -23.17 -0.63 0.70
CA PHE A 56 -23.71 -0.22 -0.59
C PHE A 56 -24.23 1.23 -0.56
N GLU A 57 -24.96 1.60 0.49
CA GLU A 57 -25.57 2.92 0.63
C GLU A 57 -24.51 4.03 0.72
N GLN A 58 -23.41 3.76 1.45
CA GLN A 58 -22.30 4.71 1.54
C GLN A 58 -21.54 4.81 0.22
N TRP A 59 -21.26 3.68 -0.44
CA TRP A 59 -20.64 3.66 -1.76
C TRP A 59 -21.47 4.42 -2.81
N GLU A 60 -22.80 4.25 -2.79
CA GLU A 60 -23.72 4.97 -3.67
C GLU A 60 -23.72 6.48 -3.36
N ALA A 61 -23.81 6.85 -2.08
CA ALA A 61 -23.75 8.26 -1.64
C ALA A 61 -22.42 8.95 -2.01
N ASP A 62 -21.30 8.21 -2.00
CA ASP A 62 -19.98 8.69 -2.39
C ASP A 62 -19.74 8.70 -3.92
N GLY A 63 -20.79 8.43 -4.70
CA GLY A 63 -20.81 8.56 -6.15
C GLY A 63 -20.62 7.26 -6.92
N GLY A 64 -20.75 6.11 -6.27
CA GLY A 64 -20.80 4.80 -6.93
C GLY A 64 -19.53 4.46 -7.72
N LEU A 65 -18.37 4.90 -7.23
CA LEU A 65 -17.13 4.80 -7.99
C LEU A 65 -16.68 3.37 -8.15
N ASP A 66 -16.27 2.99 -9.35
CA ASP A 66 -15.59 1.73 -9.58
C ASP A 66 -14.11 1.80 -9.13
N THR A 67 -13.44 0.65 -9.12
CA THR A 67 -12.03 0.54 -8.72
C THR A 67 -11.10 1.35 -9.62
N ALA A 68 -11.36 1.43 -10.93
CA ALA A 68 -10.51 2.16 -11.86
C ALA A 68 -10.63 3.68 -11.65
N GLN A 69 -11.82 4.17 -11.37
CA GLN A 69 -12.09 5.57 -11.04
C GLN A 69 -11.41 5.98 -9.73
N ARG A 70 -11.48 5.13 -8.69
CA ARG A 70 -10.74 5.37 -7.43
C ARG A 70 -9.22 5.37 -7.66
N ALA A 71 -8.70 4.37 -8.38
CA ALA A 71 -7.29 4.31 -8.74
C ALA A 71 -6.84 5.55 -9.54
N ASN A 72 -7.69 6.08 -10.43
CA ASN A 72 -7.40 7.27 -11.22
C ASN A 72 -7.11 8.50 -10.36
N LYS A 73 -7.91 8.70 -9.31
CA LYS A 73 -7.72 9.79 -8.36
C LYS A 73 -6.43 9.63 -7.56
N ILE A 74 -6.14 8.39 -7.14
CA ILE A 74 -4.97 8.07 -6.31
C ILE A 74 -3.66 8.37 -7.06
N TRP A 75 -3.46 7.85 -8.27
CA TRP A 75 -2.18 8.06 -8.96
C TRP A 75 -1.96 9.53 -9.34
N LYS A 76 -3.02 10.26 -9.68
CA LYS A 76 -2.93 11.72 -9.96
C LYS A 76 -2.50 12.48 -8.71
N LYS A 77 -3.07 12.13 -7.55
CA LYS A 77 -2.64 12.72 -6.28
C LYS A 77 -1.18 12.37 -5.97
N MET A 78 -0.77 11.11 -6.14
CA MET A 78 0.62 10.70 -5.91
C MET A 78 1.61 11.49 -6.76
N LEU A 79 1.30 11.78 -8.03
CA LEU A 79 2.16 12.61 -8.88
C LEU A 79 2.20 14.07 -8.45
N ASN A 80 1.04 14.63 -8.04
CA ASN A 80 0.98 16.01 -7.58
C ASN A 80 1.73 16.22 -6.25
N ASP A 81 1.72 15.21 -5.38
CA ASP A 81 2.38 15.25 -4.08
C ASP A 81 3.84 14.77 -4.13
N TYR A 82 4.32 14.30 -5.29
CA TYR A 82 5.65 13.71 -5.39
C TYR A 82 6.75 14.76 -5.21
N GLU A 83 7.61 14.52 -4.23
CA GLU A 83 8.87 15.24 -4.06
C GLU A 83 10.02 14.34 -4.45
N MET A 84 10.86 14.83 -5.37
CA MET A 84 12.03 14.09 -5.83
C MET A 84 13.03 13.90 -4.68
N PRO A 85 13.45 12.66 -4.37
CA PRO A 85 14.54 12.43 -3.42
C PRO A 85 15.81 13.15 -3.88
N PRO A 86 16.58 13.77 -2.96
CA PRO A 86 17.77 14.51 -3.34
C PRO A 86 18.80 13.59 -4.00
N ILE A 87 19.39 14.07 -5.09
CA ILE A 87 20.54 13.47 -5.75
C ILE A 87 21.74 14.43 -5.61
N ASP A 88 22.94 13.89 -5.44
CA ASP A 88 24.16 14.69 -5.47
C ASP A 88 24.27 15.40 -6.83
N PRO A 89 24.37 16.74 -6.87
CA PRO A 89 24.47 17.48 -8.13
C PRO A 89 25.62 17.01 -9.02
N ALA A 90 26.76 16.61 -8.45
CA ALA A 90 27.90 16.13 -9.24
C ALA A 90 27.61 14.79 -9.91
N VAL A 91 26.81 13.94 -9.27
CA VAL A 91 26.36 12.66 -9.84
C VAL A 91 25.34 12.91 -10.95
N ASP A 92 24.37 13.80 -10.74
CA ASP A 92 23.36 14.13 -11.76
C ASP A 92 24.02 14.71 -13.02
N GLU A 93 24.96 15.65 -12.84
CA GLU A 93 25.75 16.21 -13.94
C GLU A 93 26.54 15.14 -14.71
N ALA A 94 27.21 14.23 -14.00
CA ALA A 94 27.96 13.14 -14.63
C ALA A 94 27.05 12.18 -15.42
N LEU A 95 25.87 11.86 -14.89
CA LEU A 95 24.86 11.05 -15.58
C LEU A 95 24.37 11.75 -16.86
N LEU A 96 24.05 13.04 -16.77
CA LEU A 96 23.61 13.84 -17.93
C LEU A 96 24.70 13.95 -19.01
N ALA A 97 25.97 14.10 -18.62
CA ALA A 97 27.10 14.14 -19.53
C ALA A 97 27.28 12.80 -20.27
N PHE A 98 27.23 11.68 -19.54
CA PHE A 98 27.32 10.35 -20.13
C PHE A 98 26.16 10.07 -21.09
N ILE A 99 24.92 10.39 -20.71
CA ILE A 99 23.73 10.23 -21.57
C ILE A 99 23.90 10.99 -22.89
N ARG A 100 24.39 12.25 -22.81
CA ARG A 100 24.64 13.07 -24.00
C ARG A 100 25.68 12.44 -24.91
N GLN A 101 26.84 12.07 -24.37
CA GLN A 101 27.91 11.43 -25.14
C GLN A 101 27.42 10.15 -25.85
N ARG A 102 26.59 9.35 -25.17
CA ARG A 102 26.02 8.13 -25.76
C ARG A 102 25.02 8.44 -26.87
N LYS A 103 24.10 9.39 -26.68
CA LYS A 103 23.14 9.81 -27.71
C LYS A 103 23.82 10.40 -28.95
N GLU A 104 24.91 11.13 -28.78
CA GLU A 104 25.67 11.70 -29.90
C GLU A 104 26.47 10.64 -30.69
N SER A 105 26.73 9.47 -30.09
CA SER A 105 27.56 8.42 -30.70
C SER A 105 26.87 7.61 -31.79
N PHE A 106 25.55 7.76 -31.98
CA PHE A 106 24.78 7.11 -33.04
C PHE A 106 23.52 7.91 -33.36
N PRO A 107 22.99 7.85 -34.61
CA PRO A 107 21.74 8.52 -34.96
C PRO A 107 20.56 7.93 -34.19
N ASP A 108 19.54 8.76 -33.93
CA ASP A 108 18.29 8.31 -33.33
C ASP A 108 17.66 7.19 -34.17
N ALA A 109 17.37 6.06 -33.53
CA ALA A 109 16.67 4.94 -34.16
C ALA A 109 15.18 5.04 -33.85
N ASN A 110 14.37 5.31 -34.88
CA ASN A 110 12.92 5.10 -34.83
C ASN A 110 12.63 3.72 -35.42
N TYR A 111 12.22 2.76 -34.59
CA TYR A 111 11.66 1.48 -35.00
C TYR A 111 10.19 1.37 -34.61
#